data_AF-A0A6J4BUI7-F1
#
_entry.id   AF-A0A6J4BUI7-F1
#
_cell.length_a   1.000
_cell.length_b   1.000
_cell.length_c   1.000
_cell.angle_alpha   90.00
_cell.angle_beta   90.00
_cell.angle_gamma   90.00
#
_symmetry.space_group_name_H-M   'P 1'
#
loop_
_entity.id
_entity.type
_entity.pdbx_description
1 polymer ?
#
loop_
_entity_poly.entity_id
_entity_poly.type
_entity_poly.pdbx_seq_one_letter_code
_entity_poly.pdbx_strand_id
1 'polypeptide(L)'
;MTQMADTKAQDATLALLAARAPGATVCPSEVARALATARSAGGDQIDWRDVMPTVHAAIDQLVIDGRVRLSWKGQPLEARAGPYRIRRARDP
;
A
#
# COMPACT_ATOMS: atom_id res chain seq x y z
N MET A 1 -17.40 -4.60 -8.37
CA MET A 1 -17.08 -4.58 -6.92
C MET A 1 -15.63 -4.16 -6.64
N THR A 2 -14.82 -3.81 -7.64
CA THR A 2 -13.38 -3.49 -7.53
C THR A 2 -13.10 -2.18 -6.78
N GLN A 3 -13.93 -1.15 -6.95
CA GLN A 3 -13.72 0.18 -6.34
C GLN A 3 -13.58 0.14 -4.80
N MET A 4 -14.44 -0.59 -4.10
CA MET A 4 -14.39 -0.72 -2.63
C MET A 4 -13.13 -1.45 -2.16
N ALA A 5 -12.65 -2.42 -2.93
CA ALA A 5 -11.46 -3.18 -2.62
C ALA A 5 -10.20 -2.30 -2.72
N ASP A 6 -10.18 -1.42 -3.72
CA ASP A 6 -9.10 -0.46 -3.96
C ASP A 6 -9.04 0.60 -2.84
N THR A 7 -10.19 1.19 -2.46
CA THR A 7 -10.26 2.15 -1.34
C THR A 7 -9.76 1.54 -0.04
N LYS A 8 -10.16 0.31 0.31
CA LYS A 8 -9.65 -0.36 1.52
C LYS A 8 -8.13 -0.57 1.50
N ALA A 9 -7.56 -0.83 0.33
CA ALA A 9 -6.12 -0.98 0.19
C ALA A 9 -5.39 0.37 0.30
N GLN A 10 -5.98 1.46 -0.18
CA GLN A 10 -5.47 2.81 0.03
C GLN A 10 -5.46 3.15 1.53
N ASP A 11 -6.56 2.93 2.22
CA ASP A 11 -6.70 3.18 3.66
C ASP A 11 -5.69 2.37 4.47
N ALA A 12 -5.54 1.07 4.17
CA ALA A 12 -4.56 0.21 4.80
C ALA A 12 -3.12 0.74 4.59
N THR A 13 -2.81 1.22 3.38
CA THR A 13 -1.49 1.80 3.07
C THR A 13 -1.24 3.05 3.91
N LEU A 14 -2.21 3.97 3.95
CA LEU A 14 -2.10 5.23 4.69
C LEU A 14 -2.05 5.00 6.20
N ALA A 15 -2.85 4.08 6.74
CA ALA A 15 -2.85 3.73 8.15
C ALA A 15 -1.52 3.10 8.60
N LEU A 16 -0.97 2.16 7.83
CA LEU A 16 0.33 1.57 8.11
C LEU A 16 1.44 2.63 8.06
N LEU A 17 1.39 3.52 7.07
CA LEU A 17 2.32 4.63 7.01
C LEU A 17 2.16 5.53 8.23
N ALA A 18 0.95 5.91 8.62
CA ALA A 18 0.62 6.79 9.75
C ALA A 18 1.13 6.25 11.09
N ALA A 19 1.07 4.94 11.30
CA ALA A 19 1.55 4.28 12.51
C ALA A 19 3.08 4.26 12.66
N ARG A 20 3.85 4.57 11.61
CA ARG A 20 5.32 4.61 11.65
C ARG A 20 5.87 6.00 11.95
N ALA A 21 7.13 6.05 12.36
CA ALA A 21 7.87 7.31 12.53
C ALA A 21 7.89 8.15 11.23
N PRO A 22 7.98 9.49 11.33
CA PRO A 22 8.12 10.34 10.16
C PRO A 22 9.29 9.91 9.26
N GLY A 23 9.03 9.81 7.95
CA GLY A 23 10.03 9.38 6.96
C GLY A 23 10.26 7.87 6.85
N ALA A 24 9.68 7.06 7.75
CA ALA A 24 9.69 5.61 7.62
C ALA A 24 8.89 5.14 6.39
N THR A 25 9.19 3.92 5.95
CA THR A 25 8.57 3.31 4.77
C THR A 25 7.90 1.98 5.11
N VAL A 26 7.00 1.53 4.23
CA VAL A 26 6.44 0.18 4.18
C VAL A 26 6.70 -0.45 2.81
N CYS A 27 6.55 -1.77 2.67
CA CYS A 27 6.48 -2.42 1.36
C CYS A 27 5.06 -2.94 1.03
N PRO A 28 4.78 -3.31 -0.23
CA PRO A 28 3.47 -3.80 -0.65
C PRO A 28 3.02 -5.06 0.10
N SER A 29 3.96 -5.94 0.45
CA SER A 29 3.61 -7.17 1.19
C SER A 29 3.16 -6.91 2.63
N GLU A 30 3.59 -5.81 3.25
CA GLU A 30 3.10 -5.40 4.56
C GLU A 30 1.64 -4.93 4.45
N VAL A 31 1.34 -4.12 3.43
CA VAL A 31 -0.02 -3.67 3.11
C VAL A 31 -0.94 -4.85 2.79
N ALA A 32 -0.48 -5.76 1.94
CA ALA A 32 -1.25 -6.94 1.52
C ALA A 32 -1.60 -7.85 2.71
N ARG A 33 -0.67 -8.07 3.64
CA ARG A 33 -0.94 -8.83 4.86
C ARG A 33 -1.98 -8.13 5.74
N ALA A 34 -1.83 -6.83 5.97
CA ALA A 34 -2.81 -6.07 6.75
C ALA A 34 -4.21 -6.12 6.12
N LEU A 35 -4.29 -5.98 4.80
CA LEU A 35 -5.55 -6.05 4.05
C LEU A 35 -6.18 -7.46 4.10
N ALA A 36 -5.37 -8.51 3.93
CA ALA A 36 -5.83 -9.90 4.00
C ALA A 36 -6.36 -10.24 5.40
N THR A 37 -5.64 -9.85 6.45
CA THR A 37 -6.10 -10.00 7.84
C THR A 37 -7.43 -9.27 8.06
N ALA A 38 -7.55 -8.02 7.60
CA ALA A 38 -8.79 -7.24 7.74
C ALA A 38 -9.97 -7.83 6.97
N ARG A 39 -9.72 -8.52 5.86
CA ARG A 39 -10.77 -9.19 5.06
C ARG A 39 -11.10 -10.60 5.54
N SER A 40 -10.23 -11.23 6.32
CA SER A 40 -10.46 -12.59 6.85
C SER A 40 -11.45 -12.62 8.04
N ALA A 41 -12.07 -11.48 8.36
CA ALA A 41 -13.15 -11.39 9.33
C ALA A 41 -14.42 -12.05 8.76
N GLY A 42 -14.69 -13.29 9.17
CA GLY A 42 -15.84 -14.07 8.69
C GLY A 42 -15.62 -15.57 8.52
N GLY A 43 -14.39 -16.06 8.76
CA GLY A 43 -14.07 -17.50 8.69
C GLY A 43 -13.32 -17.91 7.43
N ASP A 44 -13.36 -17.10 6.38
CA ASP A 44 -12.58 -17.32 5.15
C ASP A 44 -11.20 -16.68 5.28
N GLN A 45 -10.16 -17.52 5.29
CA GLN A 45 -8.78 -17.05 5.30
C GLN A 45 -8.37 -16.62 3.89
N ILE A 46 -8.01 -15.34 3.74
CA ILE A 46 -7.53 -14.78 2.47
C ILE A 46 -6.00 -14.80 2.45
N ASP A 47 -5.40 -15.35 1.40
CA ASP A 47 -3.95 -15.24 1.20
C ASP A 47 -3.61 -13.79 0.80
N TRP A 48 -2.56 -13.24 1.42
CA TRP A 48 -2.06 -11.91 1.10
C TRP A 48 -1.56 -11.79 -0.35
N ARG A 49 -1.14 -12.91 -0.96
CA ARG A 49 -0.74 -12.94 -2.36
C ARG A 49 -1.90 -12.64 -3.30
N ASP A 50 -3.09 -13.09 -2.96
CA ASP A 50 -4.29 -12.94 -3.80
C ASP A 50 -4.77 -11.48 -3.85
N VAL A 51 -4.51 -10.70 -2.79
CA VAL A 51 -4.87 -9.27 -2.74
C VAL A 51 -3.77 -8.35 -3.28
N MET A 52 -2.62 -8.89 -3.69
CA MET A 52 -1.49 -8.08 -4.18
C MET A 52 -1.84 -7.21 -5.40
N PRO A 53 -2.61 -7.68 -6.41
CA PRO A 53 -3.02 -6.84 -7.52
C PRO A 53 -3.84 -5.61 -7.08
N THR A 54 -4.74 -5.79 -6.10
CA THR A 54 -5.52 -4.68 -5.51
C THR A 54 -4.62 -3.69 -4.79
N VAL A 55 -3.64 -4.19 -4.02
CA VAL A 55 -2.66 -3.32 -3.33
C VAL A 55 -1.85 -2.51 -4.33
N HIS A 56 -1.42 -3.13 -5.43
CA HIS A 56 -0.70 -2.46 -6.51
C HIS A 56 -1.52 -1.35 -7.17
N ALA A 57 -2.78 -1.62 -7.53
CA ALA A 57 -3.68 -0.62 -8.10
C ALA A 57 -3.91 0.56 -7.12
N ALA A 58 -4.11 0.27 -5.84
CA ALA A 58 -4.29 1.29 -4.82
C ALA A 58 -3.04 2.17 -4.63
N ILE A 59 -1.84 1.57 -4.65
CA ILE A 59 -0.58 2.32 -4.56
C ILE A 59 -0.41 3.22 -5.78
N ASP A 60 -0.72 2.75 -6.99
CA ASP A 60 -0.65 3.57 -8.20
C ASP A 60 -1.55 4.81 -8.09
N GLN A 61 -2.79 4.63 -7.62
CA GLN A 61 -3.70 5.75 -7.38
C GLN A 61 -3.16 6.71 -6.32
N LEU A 62 -2.62 6.22 -5.21
CA LEU A 62 -2.02 7.09 -4.19
C LEU A 62 -0.79 7.87 -4.68
N VAL A 63 -0.05 7.32 -5.65
CA VAL A 63 1.06 8.02 -6.30
C VAL A 63 0.52 9.12 -7.22
N ILE A 64 -0.49 8.82 -8.03
CA ILE A 64 -1.18 9.78 -8.90
C ILE A 64 -1.75 10.93 -8.08
N ASP A 65 -2.43 10.63 -6.98
CA ASP A 65 -3.01 11.60 -6.04
C ASP A 65 -1.95 12.37 -5.25
N GLY A 66 -0.67 12.06 -5.44
CA GLY A 66 0.43 12.71 -4.74
C GLY A 66 0.50 12.41 -3.25
N ARG A 67 -0.28 11.46 -2.73
CA ARG A 67 -0.37 11.09 -1.30
C ARG A 67 0.85 10.30 -0.81
N VAL A 68 1.47 9.53 -1.69
CA VAL A 68 2.66 8.74 -1.39
C VAL A 68 3.76 8.96 -2.41
N ARG A 69 4.97 8.49 -2.09
CA ARG A 69 6.11 8.43 -3.01
C ARG A 69 6.75 7.04 -2.92
N LEU A 70 7.31 6.59 -4.03
CA LEU A 70 7.98 5.30 -4.13
C LEU A 70 9.50 5.47 -4.12
N SER A 71 10.20 4.46 -3.60
CA SER A 71 11.66 4.38 -3.71
C SER A 71 12.17 2.95 -3.76
N TRP A 72 13.34 2.74 -4.34
CA TRP A 72 14.07 1.48 -4.30
C TRP A 72 15.56 1.73 -4.12
N LYS A 73 16.19 1.01 -3.18
CA LYS A 73 17.59 1.23 -2.78
C LYS A 73 17.93 2.71 -2.51
N GLY A 74 17.00 3.43 -1.89
CA GLY A 74 17.14 4.85 -1.57
C GLY A 74 16.85 5.81 -2.73
N GLN A 75 16.73 5.31 -3.97
CA GLN A 75 16.44 6.13 -5.15
C GLN A 75 14.92 6.29 -5.33
N PRO A 76 14.43 7.50 -5.69
CA PRO A 76 13.02 7.70 -5.97
C PRO A 76 12.58 6.93 -7.21
N LEU A 77 11.34 6.47 -7.23
CA LEU A 77 10.69 5.86 -8.38
C LEU A 77 9.44 6.66 -8.76
N GLU A 78 9.26 6.92 -10.05
CA GLU A 78 8.05 7.58 -10.59
C GLU A 78 6.87 6.61 -10.68
N ALA A 79 7.16 5.34 -10.99
CA ALA A 79 6.17 4.27 -11.08
C ALA A 79 6.69 3.00 -10.38
N ARG A 80 5.78 2.08 -10.07
CA ARG A 80 6.14 0.78 -9.48
C ARG A 80 7.06 0.00 -10.43
N ALA A 81 8.24 -0.39 -9.94
CA ALA A 81 9.17 -1.23 -10.66
C ALA A 81 9.91 -2.15 -9.69
N GLY A 82 9.89 -3.47 -9.96
CA GLY A 82 10.54 -4.45 -9.10
C GLY A 82 10.10 -4.37 -7.63
N PRO A 83 10.99 -4.68 -6.67
CA PRO A 83 10.76 -4.37 -5.27
C PRO A 83 10.80 -2.85 -5.03
N TYR A 84 9.89 -2.34 -4.20
CA TYR A 84 9.85 -0.92 -3.85
C TYR A 84 9.37 -0.70 -2.41
N ARG A 85 9.65 0.50 -1.90
CA ARG A 85 9.22 1.02 -0.62
C ARG A 85 8.28 2.19 -0.86
N ILE A 86 7.28 2.31 0.01
CA ILE A 86 6.24 3.33 -0.03
C ILE A 86 6.48 4.24 1.17
N ARG A 87 6.47 5.55 0.96
CA ARG A 87 6.53 6.54 2.03
C ARG A 87 5.44 7.59 1.84
N ARG A 88 5.08 8.28 2.92
CA ARG A 88 4.19 9.45 2.83
C ARG A 88 4.84 10.52 1.94
N ALA A 89 4.06 11.19 1.11
CA ALA A 89 4.48 12.49 0.62
C ALA A 89 4.61 13.41 1.84
N ARG A 90 5.68 14.20 1.93
CA ARG A 90 5.68 15.32 2.86
C ARG A 90 4.71 16.35 2.28
N ASP A 91 3.94 17.02 3.13
CA ASP A 91 3.26 18.25 2.73
C ASP A 91 4.32 19.17 2.07
N PRO A 92 4.03 19.80 0.92
CA PRO A 92 4.94 20.75 0.30
C PRO A 92 5.39 21.87 1.24
#